data_AF-A0A290S6V1-F1
#
_entry.id   AF-A0A290S6V1-F1
#
_cell.length_a   1.000
_cell.length_b   1.000
_cell.length_c   1.000
_cell.angle_alpha   90.00
_cell.angle_beta   90.00
_cell.angle_gamma   90.00
#
_symmetry.space_group_name_H-M   'P 1'
#
loop_
_entity.id
_entity.type
_entity.pdbx_description
1 polymer ?
#
loop_
_entity_poly.entity_id
_entity_poly.type
_entity_poly.pdbx_seq_one_letter_code
_entity_poly.pdbx_strand_id
1 'polypeptide(L)'
;MDLSIQLLNARISKQQLNELDNDFRQLSPAQQTLQLNHLYDSAQRLSVKYDFMQNIAIRILSTNTAPSLFINQLTNIDALSFFTPALRVNKGFLVQDTQGNNVLHNVFKHADATKLPFNYVRSLMLFESNDDLVKALAQPNSHGLTPVACYIAYANKSSTPVKHEFSALLALMEIEQKQNPNAKQKLANVLKGQKVNETTILLSAAYLQRSTAQVAHLIKAL
;
A
#
# COMPACT_ATOMS: atom_id res chain seq x y z
N MET A 1 15.04 12.28 21.99
CA MET A 1 13.93 11.35 21.69
C MET A 1 12.64 12.15 21.77
N ASP A 2 11.80 12.12 20.73
CA ASP A 2 10.55 12.90 20.66
C ASP A 2 9.61 12.58 21.85
N LEU A 3 8.92 13.60 22.38
CA LEU A 3 8.07 13.46 23.57
C LEU A 3 6.92 12.47 23.37
N SER A 4 6.37 12.39 22.15
CA SER A 4 5.30 11.43 21.83
C SER A 4 5.81 9.99 21.93
N ILE A 5 7.06 9.72 21.54
CA ILE A 5 7.65 8.39 21.66
C ILE A 5 7.97 8.05 23.12
N GLN A 6 8.42 9.03 23.91
CA GLN A 6 8.63 8.84 25.34
C GLN A 6 7.33 8.46 26.04
N LEU A 7 6.22 9.14 25.71
CA LEU A 7 4.89 8.82 26.23
C LEU A 7 4.48 7.39 25.86
N LEU A 8 4.60 7.01 24.57
CA LEU A 8 4.30 5.65 24.10
C LEU A 8 5.09 4.59 24.88
N ASN A 9 6.41 4.75 24.97
CA ASN A 9 7.27 3.82 25.69
C ASN A 9 6.94 3.75 27.19
N ALA A 10 6.57 4.88 27.80
CA ALA A 10 6.16 4.91 29.20
C ALA A 10 4.85 4.13 29.43
N ARG A 11 3.85 4.29 28.55
CA ARG A 11 2.60 3.53 28.61
C ARG A 11 2.82 2.04 28.43
N ILE A 12 3.63 1.65 27.43
CA ILE A 12 4.00 0.25 27.18
C ILE A 12 4.71 -0.35 28.41
N SER A 13 5.71 0.35 28.95
CA SER A 13 6.52 -0.15 30.07
C SER A 13 5.72 -0.28 31.36
N LYS A 14 4.74 0.62 31.59
CA LYS A 14 3.83 0.57 32.74
C LYS A 14 2.59 -0.31 32.51
N GLN A 15 2.51 -1.01 31.38
CA GLN A 15 1.34 -1.81 30.96
C GLN A 15 0.02 -1.00 30.94
N GLN A 16 0.09 0.31 30.78
CA GLN A 16 -1.05 1.22 30.70
C GLN A 16 -1.62 1.27 29.28
N LEU A 17 -1.89 0.09 28.71
CA LEU A 17 -2.29 -0.02 27.30
C LEU A 17 -3.62 0.67 27.01
N ASN A 18 -4.51 0.75 28.01
CA ASN A 18 -5.82 1.41 27.89
C ASN A 18 -5.75 2.91 27.61
N GLU A 19 -4.65 3.56 27.99
CA GLU A 19 -4.46 4.99 27.77
C GLU A 19 -3.93 5.30 26.36
N LEU A 20 -3.40 4.29 25.65
CA LEU A 20 -2.73 4.49 24.35
C LEU A 20 -3.64 5.14 23.31
N ASP A 21 -4.90 4.72 23.25
CA ASP A 21 -5.83 5.20 22.22
C ASP A 21 -6.17 6.68 22.44
N ASN A 22 -6.36 7.08 23.71
CA ASN A 22 -6.64 8.46 24.10
C ASN A 22 -5.42 9.34 23.87
N ASP A 23 -4.26 8.90 24.34
CA ASP A 23 -2.99 9.62 24.15
C ASP A 23 -2.75 9.84 22.65
N PHE A 24 -2.89 8.79 21.83
CA PHE A 24 -2.67 8.86 20.37
C PHE A 24 -3.60 9.87 19.70
N ARG A 25 -4.88 9.94 20.10
CA ARG A 25 -5.85 10.86 19.52
C ARG A 25 -5.52 12.33 19.77
N GLN A 26 -4.86 12.66 20.88
CA GLN A 26 -4.47 14.03 21.23
C GLN A 26 -3.20 14.50 20.49
N LEU A 27 -2.48 13.59 19.84
CA LEU A 27 -1.27 13.91 19.10
C LEU A 27 -1.58 14.57 17.76
N SER A 28 -0.66 15.42 17.29
CA SER A 28 -0.68 15.88 15.91
C SER A 28 -0.51 14.71 14.92
N PRO A 29 -0.97 14.82 13.66
CA PRO A 29 -0.79 13.76 12.66
C PRO A 29 0.68 13.34 12.45
N ALA A 30 1.62 14.27 12.59
CA ALA A 30 3.05 13.99 12.52
C ALA A 30 3.52 13.11 13.69
N GLN A 31 3.10 13.43 14.91
CA GLN A 31 3.42 12.64 16.11
C GLN A 31 2.75 11.26 16.10
N GLN A 32 1.50 11.17 15.64
CA GLN A 32 0.82 9.90 15.41
C GLN A 32 1.62 9.00 14.45
N THR A 33 2.07 9.58 13.34
CA THR A 33 2.91 8.89 12.35
C THR A 33 4.23 8.42 12.97
N LEU A 34 4.89 9.29 13.75
CA LEU A 34 6.12 8.93 14.46
C LEU A 34 5.92 7.74 15.41
N GLN A 35 4.82 7.72 16.18
CA GLN A 35 4.52 6.60 17.08
C GLN A 35 4.32 5.28 16.32
N LEU A 36 3.54 5.29 15.24
CA LEU A 36 3.30 4.09 14.43
C LEU A 36 4.61 3.57 13.83
N ASN A 37 5.44 4.45 13.25
CA ASN A 37 6.74 4.06 12.71
C ASN A 37 7.66 3.49 13.79
N HIS A 38 7.69 4.09 14.99
CA HIS A 38 8.51 3.60 16.09
C HIS A 38 8.09 2.18 16.54
N LEU A 39 6.80 1.83 16.50
CA LEU A 39 6.35 0.46 16.76
C LEU A 39 6.92 -0.53 15.74
N TYR A 40 6.85 -0.17 14.45
CA TYR A 40 7.41 -0.97 13.37
C TYR A 40 8.93 -1.11 13.49
N ASP A 41 9.66 -0.01 13.68
CA ASP A 41 11.12 -0.02 13.83
C ASP A 41 11.57 -0.82 15.08
N SER A 42 10.77 -0.78 16.14
CA SER A 42 11.02 -1.58 17.35
C SER A 42 10.79 -3.07 17.13
N ALA A 43 9.77 -3.44 16.33
CA ALA A 43 9.51 -4.81 15.92
C ALA A 43 10.63 -5.37 15.02
N GLN A 44 11.13 -4.56 14.08
CA GLN A 44 12.22 -4.95 13.18
C GLN A 44 13.55 -5.18 13.91
N ARG A 45 13.83 -4.37 14.94
CA ARG A 45 15.08 -4.51 15.74
C ARG A 45 15.08 -5.74 16.65
N LEU A 46 13.92 -6.17 17.14
CA LEU A 46 13.80 -7.25 18.12
C LEU A 46 12.63 -8.16 17.72
N SER A 47 12.93 -9.24 17.00
CA SER A 47 11.92 -10.20 16.51
C SER A 47 11.01 -10.75 17.62
N VAL A 48 11.55 -10.96 18.82
CA VAL A 48 10.78 -11.40 20.01
C VAL A 48 9.69 -10.42 20.44
N LYS A 49 9.75 -9.16 19.98
CA LYS A 49 8.75 -8.12 20.25
C LYS A 49 7.79 -7.90 19.08
N TYR A 50 7.95 -8.61 17.97
CA TYR A 50 7.20 -8.34 16.75
C TYR A 50 5.70 -8.39 16.98
N ASP A 51 5.19 -9.51 17.49
CA ASP A 51 3.76 -9.70 17.75
C ASP A 51 3.23 -8.70 18.77
N PHE A 52 4.03 -8.41 19.81
CA PHE A 52 3.65 -7.44 20.83
C PHE A 52 3.51 -6.02 20.26
N MET A 53 4.46 -5.56 19.46
CA MET A 53 4.41 -4.25 18.82
C MET A 53 3.28 -4.18 17.77
N GLN A 54 3.06 -5.27 17.03
CA GLN A 54 1.94 -5.37 16.09
C GLN A 54 0.60 -5.28 16.82
N ASN A 55 0.44 -5.97 17.95
CA ASN A 55 -0.76 -5.91 18.78
C ASN A 55 -1.04 -4.49 19.31
N ILE A 56 0.01 -3.74 19.66
CA ILE A 56 -0.14 -2.33 20.02
C ILE A 56 -0.64 -1.50 18.84
N ALA A 57 -0.07 -1.70 17.63
CA ALA A 57 -0.53 -1.01 16.43
C ALA A 57 -2.00 -1.35 16.09
N ILE A 58 -2.40 -2.62 16.22
CA ILE A 58 -3.80 -3.06 16.05
C ILE A 58 -4.70 -2.30 17.03
N ARG A 59 -4.32 -2.25 18.31
CA ARG A 59 -5.10 -1.57 19.35
C ARG A 59 -5.34 -0.11 18.99
N ILE A 60 -4.26 0.62 18.67
CA ILE A 60 -4.32 2.04 18.35
C ILE A 60 -5.20 2.30 17.11
N LEU A 61 -4.99 1.54 16.03
CA LEU A 61 -5.67 1.76 14.75
C LEU A 61 -7.08 1.15 14.69
N SER A 62 -7.44 0.29 15.64
CA SER A 62 -8.82 -0.23 15.77
C SER A 62 -9.82 0.86 16.14
N THR A 63 -9.38 1.92 16.81
CA THR A 63 -10.23 3.01 17.32
C THR A 63 -9.86 4.39 16.77
N ASN A 64 -8.74 4.51 16.06
CA ASN A 64 -8.28 5.75 15.45
C ASN A 64 -8.01 5.56 13.96
N THR A 65 -8.46 6.51 13.15
CA THR A 65 -8.15 6.52 11.72
C THR A 65 -6.65 6.74 11.53
N ALA A 66 -6.04 5.96 10.64
CA ALA A 66 -4.64 6.12 10.28
C ALA A 66 -4.39 7.53 9.70
N PRO A 67 -3.37 8.27 10.14
CA PRO A 67 -3.09 9.60 9.60
C PRO A 67 -2.58 9.52 8.16
N SER A 68 -2.96 10.47 7.31
CA SER A 68 -2.58 10.49 5.89
C SER A 68 -1.06 10.44 5.67
N LEU A 69 -0.28 11.09 6.53
CA LEU A 69 1.18 11.06 6.45
C LEU A 69 1.75 9.65 6.67
N PHE A 70 1.16 8.88 7.58
CA PHE A 70 1.53 7.49 7.81
C PHE A 70 1.20 6.62 6.60
N ILE A 71 0.02 6.78 5.99
CA ILE A 71 -0.36 6.04 4.77
C ILE A 71 0.66 6.25 3.65
N ASN A 72 1.17 7.48 3.49
CA ASN A 72 2.18 7.81 2.50
C ASN A 72 3.51 7.07 2.71
N GLN A 73 3.87 6.77 3.96
CA GLN A 73 5.15 6.17 4.35
C GLN A 73 5.16 4.64 4.27
N LEU A 74 4.00 4.00 4.17
CA LEU A 74 3.88 2.56 3.93
C LEU A 74 4.23 2.22 2.47
N THR A 75 5.50 1.92 2.23
CA THR A 75 6.07 1.82 0.87
C THR A 75 6.64 0.45 0.53
N ASN A 76 6.69 -0.49 1.48
CA ASN A 76 7.26 -1.82 1.26
C ASN A 76 6.39 -2.93 1.88
N ILE A 77 6.66 -4.16 1.47
CA ILE A 77 5.90 -5.34 1.87
C ILE A 77 6.04 -5.65 3.37
N ASP A 78 7.20 -5.38 3.98
CA ASP A 78 7.47 -5.68 5.38
C ASP A 78 6.60 -4.78 6.30
N ALA A 79 6.53 -3.48 5.98
CA ALA A 79 5.65 -2.53 6.65
C ALA A 79 4.17 -2.86 6.40
N LEU A 80 3.79 -3.18 5.15
CA LEU A 80 2.43 -3.62 4.82
C LEU A 80 2.04 -4.85 5.65
N SER A 81 2.92 -5.84 5.76
CA SER A 81 2.68 -7.07 6.52
C SER A 81 2.48 -6.78 8.01
N PHE A 82 3.36 -5.96 8.59
CA PHE A 82 3.25 -5.54 9.98
C PHE A 82 1.92 -4.84 10.27
N PHE A 83 1.46 -3.93 9.41
CA PHE A 83 0.23 -3.17 9.67
C PHE A 83 -1.05 -3.83 9.12
N THR A 84 -0.97 -4.90 8.33
CA THR A 84 -2.15 -5.55 7.73
C THR A 84 -3.22 -5.91 8.75
N PRO A 85 -2.92 -6.54 9.91
CA PRO A 85 -3.95 -6.82 10.92
C PRO A 85 -4.67 -5.56 11.41
N ALA A 86 -3.94 -4.46 11.58
CA ALA A 86 -4.47 -3.18 12.03
C ALA A 86 -5.31 -2.49 10.94
N LEU A 87 -4.88 -2.58 9.68
CA LEU A 87 -5.60 -2.02 8.53
C LEU A 87 -6.92 -2.76 8.26
N ARG A 88 -7.01 -4.05 8.60
CA ARG A 88 -8.23 -4.85 8.45
C ARG A 88 -9.37 -4.39 9.36
N VAL A 89 -9.07 -4.08 10.62
CA VAL A 89 -10.10 -3.93 11.67
C VAL A 89 -10.88 -2.61 11.60
N ASN A 90 -10.35 -1.57 10.95
CA ASN A 90 -10.98 -0.24 10.92
C ASN A 90 -10.97 0.38 9.52
N LYS A 91 -11.24 -0.44 8.49
CA LYS A 91 -11.25 -0.02 7.07
C LYS A 91 -9.98 0.73 6.65
N GLY A 92 -8.85 0.43 7.29
CA GLY A 92 -7.59 1.16 7.12
C GLY A 92 -7.05 1.10 5.70
N PHE A 93 -7.35 0.03 4.95
CA PHE A 93 -7.01 -0.09 3.52
C PHE A 93 -7.67 0.98 2.64
N LEU A 94 -8.81 1.54 3.04
CA LEU A 94 -9.55 2.57 2.28
C LEU A 94 -9.07 3.99 2.57
N VAL A 95 -8.24 4.17 3.61
CA VAL A 95 -7.72 5.48 3.99
C VAL A 95 -6.71 5.93 2.94
N GLN A 96 -6.87 7.17 2.48
CA GLN A 96 -6.01 7.78 1.47
C GLN A 96 -5.12 8.87 2.08
N ASP A 97 -3.92 9.02 1.54
CA ASP A 97 -3.07 10.16 1.80
C ASP A 97 -3.58 11.43 1.06
N THR A 98 -2.84 12.53 1.18
CA THR A 98 -3.19 13.82 0.56
C THR A 98 -3.18 13.79 -0.98
N GLN A 99 -2.59 12.77 -1.60
CA GLN A 99 -2.59 12.54 -3.04
C GLN A 99 -3.66 11.52 -3.48
N GLY A 100 -4.53 11.09 -2.58
CA GLY A 100 -5.49 10.02 -2.86
C GLY A 100 -4.86 8.63 -2.92
N ASN A 101 -3.60 8.45 -2.54
CA ASN A 101 -2.99 7.12 -2.51
C ASN A 101 -3.40 6.43 -1.23
N ASN A 102 -4.05 5.28 -1.33
CA ASN A 102 -4.12 4.35 -0.20
C ASN A 102 -2.80 3.56 -0.08
N VAL A 103 -2.70 2.73 0.96
CA VAL A 103 -1.49 1.92 1.24
C VAL A 103 -1.04 1.09 0.03
N LEU A 104 -1.97 0.51 -0.74
CA LEU A 104 -1.60 -0.32 -1.90
C LEU A 104 -0.94 0.51 -2.99
N HIS A 105 -1.42 1.74 -3.26
CA HIS A 105 -0.74 2.63 -4.20
C HIS A 105 0.70 2.88 -3.79
N ASN A 106 0.93 3.15 -2.50
CA ASN A 106 2.25 3.50 -1.97
C ASN A 106 3.22 2.31 -1.96
N VAL A 107 2.74 1.12 -1.63
CA VAL A 107 3.55 -0.10 -1.72
C VAL A 107 3.83 -0.48 -3.18
N PHE A 108 2.84 -0.33 -4.07
CA PHE A 108 2.97 -0.74 -5.47
C PHE A 108 3.86 0.23 -6.26
N LYS A 109 3.71 1.54 -6.07
CA LYS A 109 4.55 2.54 -6.77
C LYS A 109 6.03 2.49 -6.36
N HIS A 110 6.35 1.93 -5.19
CA HIS A 110 7.71 1.76 -4.69
C HIS A 110 8.17 0.29 -4.64
N ALA A 111 7.46 -0.61 -5.33
CA ALA A 111 7.76 -2.03 -5.27
C ALA A 111 9.19 -2.31 -5.76
N ASP A 112 9.95 -3.02 -4.92
CA ASP A 112 11.31 -3.47 -5.23
C ASP A 112 11.25 -4.77 -6.05
N ALA A 113 12.09 -4.89 -7.08
CA ALA A 113 12.14 -6.07 -7.95
C ALA A 113 12.39 -7.40 -7.20
N THR A 114 13.06 -7.34 -6.04
CA THR A 114 13.39 -8.50 -5.20
C THR A 114 12.33 -8.79 -4.14
N LYS A 115 11.45 -7.82 -3.84
CA LYS A 115 10.41 -7.92 -2.79
C LYS A 115 9.08 -7.37 -3.30
N LEU A 116 8.59 -7.97 -4.37
CA LEU A 116 7.29 -7.60 -4.94
C LEU A 116 6.14 -8.01 -4.00
N PRO A 117 5.08 -7.20 -3.88
CA PRO A 117 4.00 -7.41 -2.93
C PRO A 117 2.82 -8.22 -3.47
N PHE A 118 2.82 -8.61 -4.75
CA PHE A 118 1.59 -9.01 -5.43
C PHE A 118 1.07 -10.35 -4.94
N ASN A 119 1.95 -11.33 -4.77
CA ASN A 119 1.52 -12.63 -4.27
C ASN A 119 0.98 -12.52 -2.84
N TYR A 120 1.63 -11.73 -1.98
CA TYR A 120 1.15 -11.45 -0.64
C TYR A 120 -0.25 -10.81 -0.65
N VAL A 121 -0.43 -9.70 -1.39
CA VAL A 121 -1.73 -9.00 -1.46
C VAL A 121 -2.81 -9.90 -2.04
N ARG A 122 -2.51 -10.67 -3.09
CA ARG A 122 -3.44 -11.65 -3.65
C ARG A 122 -3.86 -12.68 -2.61
N SER A 123 -2.91 -13.25 -1.85
CA SER A 123 -3.22 -14.21 -0.80
C SER A 123 -4.12 -13.60 0.28
N LEU A 124 -3.93 -12.34 0.65
CA LEU A 124 -4.82 -11.66 1.60
C LEU A 124 -6.26 -11.53 1.07
N MET A 125 -6.44 -11.28 -0.22
CA MET A 125 -7.78 -11.12 -0.83
C MET A 125 -8.57 -12.43 -0.90
N LEU A 126 -7.93 -13.59 -0.74
CA LEU A 126 -8.63 -14.88 -0.67
C LEU A 126 -9.35 -15.11 0.66
N PHE A 127 -9.11 -14.27 1.66
CA PHE A 127 -9.80 -14.35 2.95
C PHE A 127 -10.98 -13.38 2.96
N GLU A 128 -12.19 -13.89 3.22
CA GLU A 128 -13.46 -13.14 3.22
C GLU A 128 -13.45 -11.89 4.12
N SER A 129 -12.63 -11.87 5.16
CA SER A 129 -12.46 -10.71 6.05
C SER A 129 -11.77 -9.49 5.40
N ASN A 130 -11.48 -9.53 4.09
CA ASN A 130 -10.72 -8.49 3.37
C ASN A 130 -11.49 -7.81 2.23
N ASP A 131 -12.81 -7.71 2.31
CA ASP A 131 -13.61 -6.98 1.30
C ASP A 131 -13.11 -5.54 1.06
N ASP A 132 -12.65 -4.85 2.12
CA ASP A 132 -12.13 -3.50 2.00
C ASP A 132 -10.76 -3.45 1.30
N LEU A 133 -9.98 -4.54 1.32
CA LEU A 133 -8.76 -4.65 0.54
C LEU A 133 -9.06 -4.71 -0.97
N VAL A 134 -10.11 -5.44 -1.35
CA VAL A 134 -10.59 -5.52 -2.74
C VAL A 134 -11.07 -4.15 -3.23
N LYS A 135 -11.83 -3.42 -2.40
CA LYS A 135 -12.23 -2.04 -2.70
C LYS A 135 -11.03 -1.09 -2.79
N ALA A 136 -10.05 -1.22 -1.90
CA ALA A 136 -8.83 -0.41 -1.93
C ALA A 136 -8.02 -0.64 -3.22
N LEU A 137 -7.97 -1.88 -3.73
CA LEU A 137 -7.33 -2.20 -5.01
C LEU A 137 -8.01 -1.49 -6.20
N ALA A 138 -9.31 -1.21 -6.11
CA ALA A 138 -10.08 -0.59 -7.18
C ALA A 138 -10.20 0.94 -7.06
N GLN A 139 -9.75 1.51 -5.93
CA GLN A 139 -9.88 2.92 -5.62
C GLN A 139 -8.87 3.75 -6.42
N PRO A 140 -9.31 4.75 -7.19
CA PRO A 140 -8.39 5.66 -7.87
C PRO A 140 -7.81 6.71 -6.90
N ASN A 141 -6.56 7.10 -7.14
CA ASN A 141 -5.95 8.28 -6.54
C ASN A 141 -6.35 9.58 -7.26
N SER A 142 -5.75 10.71 -6.88
CA SER A 142 -6.05 12.02 -7.49
C SER A 142 -5.74 12.13 -8.98
N HIS A 143 -4.86 11.25 -9.51
CA HIS A 143 -4.54 11.16 -10.94
C HIS A 143 -5.48 10.20 -11.70
N GLY A 144 -6.46 9.62 -10.99
CA GLY A 144 -7.37 8.61 -11.54
C GLY A 144 -6.70 7.26 -11.78
N LEU A 145 -5.54 7.00 -11.17
CA LEU A 145 -4.85 5.71 -11.23
C LEU A 145 -5.19 4.89 -10.01
N THR A 146 -5.47 3.62 -10.21
CA THR A 146 -5.57 2.59 -9.17
C THR A 146 -4.17 2.12 -8.74
N PRO A 147 -4.03 1.34 -7.64
CA PRO A 147 -2.75 0.77 -7.22
C PRO A 147 -2.01 0.01 -8.33
N VAL A 148 -2.69 -0.84 -9.10
CA VAL A 148 -2.03 -1.62 -10.17
C VAL A 148 -1.57 -0.69 -11.29
N ALA A 149 -2.39 0.29 -11.67
CA ALA A 149 -1.98 1.29 -12.65
C ALA A 149 -0.79 2.13 -12.15
N CYS A 150 -0.72 2.46 -10.85
CA CYS A 150 0.43 3.13 -10.25
C CYS A 150 1.71 2.30 -10.29
N TYR A 151 1.64 0.97 -10.07
CA TYR A 151 2.79 0.10 -10.27
C TYR A 151 3.31 0.18 -11.71
N ILE A 152 2.39 0.06 -12.69
CA ILE A 152 2.76 0.08 -14.11
C ILE A 152 3.36 1.43 -14.48
N ALA A 153 2.74 2.54 -14.06
CA ALA A 153 3.15 3.89 -14.41
C ALA A 153 4.45 4.32 -13.72
N TYR A 154 4.61 4.05 -12.42
CA TYR A 154 5.61 4.74 -11.60
C TYR A 154 6.68 3.86 -10.99
N ALA A 155 6.43 2.57 -10.77
CA ALA A 155 7.44 1.72 -10.15
C ALA A 155 8.67 1.56 -11.05
N ASN A 156 9.85 1.58 -10.44
CA ASN A 156 11.08 1.28 -11.15
C ASN A 156 11.15 -0.24 -11.41
N LYS A 157 11.02 -0.63 -12.67
CA LYS A 157 10.96 -2.03 -13.09
C LYS A 157 12.19 -2.34 -13.93
N SER A 158 13.22 -2.93 -13.33
CA SER A 158 14.43 -3.37 -14.06
C SER A 158 14.18 -4.61 -14.93
N SER A 159 13.20 -5.44 -14.55
CA SER A 159 12.78 -6.63 -15.29
C SER A 159 11.31 -6.95 -15.05
N THR A 160 10.77 -7.88 -15.84
CA THR A 160 9.46 -8.47 -15.58
C THR A 160 9.46 -9.22 -14.23
N PRO A 161 8.38 -9.16 -13.44
CA PRO A 161 8.23 -9.95 -12.23
C PRO A 161 8.49 -11.44 -12.44
N VAL A 162 9.02 -12.11 -11.42
CA VAL A 162 9.15 -13.57 -11.38
C VAL A 162 7.78 -14.24 -11.48
N LYS A 163 7.74 -15.50 -11.96
CA LYS A 163 6.49 -16.19 -12.36
C LYS A 163 5.34 -16.06 -11.36
N HIS A 164 5.56 -16.33 -10.07
CA HIS A 164 4.48 -16.28 -9.07
C HIS A 164 3.98 -14.86 -8.81
N GLU A 165 4.88 -13.87 -8.75
CA GLU A 165 4.53 -12.45 -8.64
C GLU A 165 3.83 -11.94 -9.88
N PHE A 166 4.26 -12.35 -11.07
CA PHE A 166 3.62 -12.00 -12.33
C PHE A 166 2.20 -12.57 -12.41
N SER A 167 2.02 -13.86 -12.10
CA SER A 167 0.69 -14.48 -12.05
C SER A 167 -0.20 -13.83 -10.99
N ALA A 168 0.36 -13.43 -9.84
CA ALA A 168 -0.40 -12.71 -8.83
C ALA A 168 -0.82 -11.32 -9.30
N LEU A 169 0.08 -10.58 -9.95
CA LEU A 169 -0.22 -9.27 -10.53
C LEU A 169 -1.34 -9.35 -11.57
N LEU A 170 -1.33 -10.34 -12.46
CA LEU A 170 -2.41 -10.55 -13.43
C LEU A 170 -3.76 -10.80 -12.74
N ALA A 171 -3.78 -11.63 -11.69
CA ALA A 171 -4.99 -11.85 -10.90
C ALA A 171 -5.49 -10.58 -10.20
N LEU A 172 -4.58 -9.73 -9.70
CA LEU A 172 -4.93 -8.43 -9.14
C LEU A 172 -5.52 -7.49 -10.19
N MET A 173 -4.99 -7.46 -11.41
CA MET A 173 -5.61 -6.72 -12.53
C MET A 173 -7.05 -7.17 -12.78
N GLU A 174 -7.30 -8.48 -12.78
CA GLU A 174 -8.66 -9.02 -12.98
C GLU A 174 -9.60 -8.64 -11.84
N ILE A 175 -9.16 -8.76 -10.58
CA ILE A 175 -9.95 -8.39 -9.40
C ILE A 175 -10.32 -6.90 -9.45
N GLU A 176 -9.32 -6.05 -9.67
CA GLU A 176 -9.50 -4.60 -9.79
C GLU A 176 -10.50 -4.23 -10.89
N GLN A 177 -10.34 -4.79 -12.10
CA GLN A 177 -11.17 -4.45 -13.25
C GLN A 177 -12.63 -4.92 -13.09
N LYS A 178 -12.87 -6.01 -12.35
CA LYS A 178 -14.22 -6.43 -11.98
C LYS A 178 -14.89 -5.43 -11.04
N GLN A 179 -14.13 -4.82 -10.14
CA GLN A 179 -14.63 -3.84 -9.17
C GLN A 179 -14.75 -2.43 -9.78
N ASN A 180 -13.83 -2.06 -10.66
CA ASN A 180 -13.80 -0.77 -11.33
C ASN A 180 -13.53 -0.97 -12.84
N PRO A 181 -14.59 -1.10 -13.66
CA PRO A 181 -14.46 -1.24 -15.12
C PRO A 181 -13.72 -0.08 -15.80
N ASN A 182 -13.64 1.09 -15.14
CA ASN A 182 -12.98 2.28 -15.66
C ASN A 182 -11.51 2.39 -15.27
N ALA A 183 -10.94 1.44 -14.52
CA ALA A 183 -9.56 1.46 -14.01
C ALA A 183 -8.48 1.66 -15.11
N LYS A 184 -8.79 1.30 -16.36
CA LYS A 184 -7.88 1.36 -17.51
C LYS A 184 -7.71 2.76 -18.10
N GLN A 185 -8.68 3.64 -17.91
CA GLN A 185 -8.85 4.83 -18.75
C GLN A 185 -7.71 5.84 -18.65
N LYS A 186 -7.04 5.93 -17.49
CA LYS A 186 -6.05 6.98 -17.21
C LYS A 186 -4.61 6.54 -17.41
N LEU A 187 -4.30 5.24 -17.39
CA LEU A 187 -2.92 4.74 -17.50
C LEU A 187 -2.24 5.20 -18.79
N ALA A 188 -2.93 5.00 -19.91
CA ALA A 188 -2.51 5.41 -21.25
C ALA A 188 -2.08 6.89 -21.32
N ASN A 189 -2.90 7.77 -20.73
CA ASN A 189 -2.66 9.21 -20.75
C ASN A 189 -1.46 9.60 -19.89
N VAL A 190 -1.27 8.93 -18.74
CA VAL A 190 -0.13 9.19 -17.85
C VAL A 190 1.20 8.77 -18.49
N LEU A 191 1.20 7.67 -19.24
CA LEU A 191 2.42 7.17 -19.90
C LEU A 191 2.77 7.95 -21.17
N LYS A 192 1.82 8.68 -21.77
CA LYS A 192 2.00 9.35 -23.06
C LYS A 192 3.21 10.30 -23.04
N GLY A 193 4.09 10.17 -24.04
CA GLY A 193 5.31 10.97 -24.17
C GLY A 193 6.44 10.61 -23.19
N GLN A 194 6.26 9.61 -22.32
CA GLN A 194 7.31 9.16 -21.41
C GLN A 194 8.22 8.12 -22.06
N LYS A 195 9.50 8.14 -21.69
CA LYS A 195 10.44 7.07 -22.03
C LYS A 195 10.16 5.85 -21.14
N VAL A 196 9.38 4.91 -21.65
CA VAL A 196 9.04 3.67 -20.95
C VAL A 196 9.92 2.51 -21.41
N ASN A 197 10.20 1.56 -20.52
CA ASN A 197 10.93 0.33 -20.85
C ASN A 197 9.97 -0.77 -21.36
N GLU A 198 10.55 -1.86 -21.86
CA GLU A 198 9.79 -2.99 -22.42
C GLU A 198 8.85 -3.63 -21.39
N THR A 199 9.27 -3.75 -20.13
CA THR A 199 8.42 -4.29 -19.07
C THR A 199 7.18 -3.43 -18.84
N THR A 200 7.31 -2.11 -18.82
CA THR A 200 6.16 -1.19 -18.71
C THR A 200 5.22 -1.34 -19.90
N ILE A 201 5.74 -1.49 -21.13
CA ILE A 201 4.91 -1.74 -22.32
C ILE A 201 4.18 -3.08 -22.21
N LEU A 202 4.86 -4.16 -21.81
CA LEU A 202 4.28 -5.49 -21.63
C LEU A 202 3.15 -5.48 -20.60
N LEU A 203 3.39 -4.89 -19.43
CA LEU A 203 2.39 -4.80 -18.37
C LEU A 203 1.22 -3.91 -18.77
N SER A 204 1.49 -2.80 -19.46
CA SER A 204 0.44 -1.92 -19.98
C SER A 204 -0.41 -2.63 -21.04
N ALA A 205 0.20 -3.47 -21.88
CA ALA A 205 -0.50 -4.30 -22.87
C ALA A 205 -1.43 -5.31 -22.18
N ALA A 206 -0.95 -6.03 -21.17
CA ALA A 206 -1.77 -6.93 -20.36
C ALA A 206 -2.92 -6.18 -19.67
N TYR A 207 -2.62 -5.05 -19.03
CA TYR A 207 -3.58 -4.25 -18.29
C TYR A 207 -4.67 -3.64 -19.19
N LEU A 208 -4.28 -3.05 -20.32
CA LEU A 208 -5.19 -2.43 -21.28
C LEU A 208 -5.88 -3.46 -22.19
N GLN A 209 -5.49 -4.75 -22.12
CA GLN A 209 -5.94 -5.82 -23.01
C GLN A 209 -5.73 -5.48 -24.50
N ARG A 210 -4.50 -5.07 -24.83
CA ARG A 210 -4.06 -4.67 -26.17
C ARG A 210 -2.73 -5.33 -26.51
N SER A 211 -2.35 -5.30 -27.79
CA SER A 211 -1.00 -5.73 -28.17
C SER A 211 0.05 -4.70 -27.72
N THR A 212 1.29 -5.17 -27.50
CA THR A 212 2.42 -4.28 -27.17
C THR A 212 2.66 -3.23 -28.24
N ALA A 213 2.44 -3.55 -29.52
CA ALA A 213 2.52 -2.61 -30.64
C ALA A 213 1.47 -1.50 -30.53
N GLN A 214 0.21 -1.84 -30.23
CA GLN A 214 -0.86 -0.86 -30.04
C GLN A 214 -0.57 0.07 -28.86
N VAL A 215 -0.06 -0.48 -27.75
CA VAL A 215 0.33 0.32 -26.58
C VAL A 215 1.51 1.22 -26.88
N ALA A 216 2.55 0.71 -27.55
CA ALA A 216 3.71 1.49 -27.93
C ALA A 216 3.32 2.68 -28.83
N HIS A 217 2.44 2.46 -29.81
CA HIS A 217 1.89 3.55 -30.64
C HIS A 217 1.11 4.56 -29.81
N LEU A 218 0.25 4.09 -28.91
CA LEU A 218 -0.59 4.95 -28.08
C LEU A 218 0.24 5.83 -27.11
N ILE A 219 1.33 5.30 -26.58
CA ILE A 219 2.24 6.02 -25.67
C ILE A 219 3.17 6.96 -26.45
N LYS A 220 3.64 6.56 -27.65
CA LYS A 220 4.58 7.34 -28.47
C LYS A 220 3.95 8.49 -29.25
N ALA A 221 2.63 8.52 -29.44
CA ALA A 221 1.95 9.47 -30.33
C ALA A 221 2.26 10.96 -30.02
N LEU A 222 3.31 11.46 -30.67
CA LEU A 222 3.47 12.74 -31.37
C LEU A 222 4.22 12.47 -32.68
#